data_AF-A0A5C8ANY4-F1
#
_entry.id   AF-A0A5C8ANY4-F1
#
_cell.length_a   1.000
_cell.length_b   1.000
_cell.length_c   1.000
_cell.angle_alpha   90.00
_cell.angle_beta   90.00
_cell.angle_gamma   90.00
#
_symmetry.space_group_name_H-M   'P 1'
#
loop_
_entity.id
_entity.type
_entity.pdbx_description
1 polymer ?
#
loop_
_entity_poly.entity_id
_entity_poly.type
_entity_poly.pdbx_seq_one_letter_code
_entity_poly.pdbx_strand_id
1 'polypeptide(L)'
;MKTSIILFGFLFVCNLALADLILHPVTFKIDTDKESYFEGEKITFHITITNTDTANVHPVLLPFTQNVGQKLFYLNVYDKANNTMLLRYTEDRMLKMMVHDTGAVQIKYLKPLEQIVVPIYLNDSENYYNYHTQNASHHSFGVPLFAGVYKVNVTYNPRGIALGDSIYNYYNDFDKIRLDNGKQLMPEQGQITQLIALKIKRSADSVVTIERNKFFVKTDGYMYYYFSEYVDKITTDVRCIHITSLPSDSCSLPKGEYFYNQFPDLFNEYIARFDDGDIREYRKFTNWCPEYLYTERYNELKQKTHYELQLPNKSFYHISYHQPSGKIHQETYCSEDGTLCNVTTYLYNKKGEFVTKKVDQTEPCSVVIIDGKKRSAKRGVNLEAE
;
A
#
# COMPACT_ATOMS: atom_id res chain seq x y z
N MET A 1 52.37 14.01 -42.44
CA MET A 1 51.29 13.90 -41.43
C MET A 1 49.97 13.96 -42.15
N LYS A 2 49.35 12.81 -42.35
CA LYS A 2 48.15 12.62 -43.18
C LYS A 2 46.92 12.51 -42.29
N THR A 3 45.84 13.10 -42.80
CA THR A 3 44.42 12.78 -42.57
C THR A 3 43.84 13.00 -41.17
N SER A 4 43.30 14.22 -41.04
CA SER A 4 42.16 14.60 -40.21
C SER A 4 40.90 13.76 -40.49
N ILE A 5 39.96 13.86 -39.54
CA ILE A 5 38.51 13.59 -39.66
C ILE A 5 38.14 12.10 -39.63
N ILE A 6 37.79 11.60 -38.42
CA ILE A 6 36.58 10.83 -38.06
C ILE A 6 36.68 10.65 -36.54
N LEU A 7 36.34 11.68 -35.76
CA LEU A 7 36.12 11.54 -34.31
C LEU A 7 35.11 12.57 -33.78
N PHE A 8 34.16 12.98 -34.62
CA PHE A 8 33.16 14.00 -34.27
C PHE A 8 31.80 13.69 -34.92
N GLY A 9 31.32 12.45 -34.77
CA GLY A 9 30.08 12.02 -35.43
C GLY A 9 29.33 10.88 -34.77
N PHE A 10 29.50 10.63 -33.48
CA PHE A 10 28.72 9.59 -32.76
C PHE A 10 28.43 9.95 -31.30
N LEU A 11 28.28 11.24 -30.98
CA LEU A 11 28.05 11.72 -29.60
C LEU A 11 26.78 12.57 -29.41
N PHE A 12 25.90 12.68 -30.40
CA PHE A 12 24.68 13.48 -30.26
C PHE A 12 23.47 12.87 -30.96
N VAL A 13 23.11 11.64 -30.60
CA VAL A 13 21.71 11.21 -30.66
C VAL A 13 21.42 10.34 -29.43
N CYS A 14 21.67 10.90 -28.24
CA CYS A 14 20.85 10.48 -27.11
C CYS A 14 19.45 11.05 -27.40
N ASN A 15 18.59 10.24 -28.01
CA ASN A 15 17.16 10.46 -27.88
C ASN A 15 16.87 10.44 -26.38
N LEU A 16 16.86 11.62 -25.76
CA LEU A 16 16.07 11.84 -24.56
C LEU A 16 14.65 11.57 -25.01
N ALA A 17 14.21 10.32 -24.86
CA ALA A 17 12.81 10.01 -24.75
C ALA A 17 12.34 10.72 -23.48
N LEU A 18 12.05 12.01 -23.60
CA LEU A 18 11.24 12.72 -22.64
C LEU A 18 9.89 12.02 -22.75
N ALA A 19 9.51 11.32 -21.68
CA ALA A 19 8.13 10.88 -21.55
C ALA A 19 7.26 12.13 -21.71
N ASP A 20 6.38 12.14 -22.71
CA ASP A 20 5.42 13.22 -22.96
C ASP A 20 4.32 13.12 -21.89
N LEU A 21 4.70 13.46 -20.66
CA LEU A 21 3.80 13.46 -19.52
C LEU A 21 2.91 14.71 -19.63
N ILE A 22 1.61 14.50 -19.57
CA ILE A 22 0.63 15.58 -19.56
C ILE A 22 0.91 16.47 -18.36
N LEU A 23 1.33 17.71 -18.62
CA LEU A 23 1.58 18.68 -17.56
C LEU A 23 0.25 19.10 -16.95
N HIS A 24 0.13 18.94 -15.64
CA HIS A 24 -1.02 19.44 -14.89
C HIS A 24 -0.73 20.82 -14.31
N PRO A 25 -1.60 21.82 -14.54
CA PRO A 25 -1.41 23.19 -14.05
C PRO A 25 -1.67 23.33 -12.54
N VAL A 26 -2.25 22.31 -11.91
CA VAL A 26 -2.44 22.23 -10.46
C VAL A 26 -1.56 21.10 -9.93
N THR A 27 -0.79 21.38 -8.89
CA THR A 27 0.10 20.41 -8.23
C THR A 27 -0.25 20.26 -6.76
N PHE A 28 -0.01 19.07 -6.23
CA PHE A 28 -0.30 18.70 -4.85
C PHE A 28 0.99 18.27 -4.15
N LYS A 29 1.25 18.82 -2.96
CA LYS A 29 2.37 18.44 -2.10
C LYS A 29 1.86 18.08 -0.72
N ILE A 30 2.43 17.05 -0.11
CA ILE A 30 2.14 16.65 1.27
C ILE A 30 3.33 16.95 2.19
N ASP A 31 3.03 17.40 3.40
CA ASP A 31 3.98 17.48 4.50
C ASP A 31 3.29 17.15 5.83
N THR A 32 4.05 17.07 6.93
CA THR A 32 3.55 16.80 8.27
C THR A 32 4.20 17.71 9.31
N ASP A 33 3.56 17.93 10.46
CA ASP A 33 4.02 18.91 11.45
C ASP A 33 5.20 18.43 12.31
N LYS A 34 5.42 17.11 12.42
CA LYS A 34 6.46 16.50 13.26
C LYS A 34 7.31 15.51 12.51
N GLU A 35 8.57 15.39 12.93
CA GLU A 35 9.48 14.37 12.41
C GLU A 35 9.05 12.94 12.79
N SER A 36 8.39 12.80 13.95
CA SER A 36 7.89 11.52 14.45
C SER A 36 6.70 11.70 15.38
N TYR A 37 5.86 10.67 15.47
CA TYR A 37 4.68 10.58 16.33
C TYR A 37 4.79 9.36 17.23
N PHE A 38 4.05 9.32 18.34
CA PHE A 38 3.84 8.08 19.09
C PHE A 38 2.66 7.26 18.54
N GLU A 39 2.65 5.97 18.83
CA GLU A 39 1.52 5.09 18.52
C GLU A 39 0.18 5.68 19.01
N GLY A 40 -0.80 5.75 18.11
CA GLY A 40 -2.13 6.27 18.43
C GLY A 40 -2.25 7.80 18.46
N GLU A 41 -1.14 8.52 18.36
CA GLU A 41 -1.15 9.97 18.27
C GLU A 41 -1.86 10.42 16.98
N LYS A 42 -2.59 11.54 17.06
CA LYS A 42 -3.17 12.22 15.91
C LYS A 42 -2.03 12.75 15.03
N ILE A 43 -2.07 12.39 13.75
CA ILE A 43 -1.11 12.86 12.75
C ILE A 43 -1.81 13.89 11.87
N THR A 44 -1.19 15.07 11.71
CA THR A 44 -1.69 16.10 10.79
C THR A 44 -0.84 16.11 9.53
N PHE A 45 -1.48 15.98 8.38
CA PHE A 45 -0.86 16.19 7.08
C PHE A 45 -1.35 17.49 6.49
N HIS A 46 -0.43 18.24 5.89
CA HIS A 46 -0.72 19.48 5.18
C HIS A 46 -0.61 19.23 3.69
N ILE A 47 -1.73 19.37 2.97
CA ILE A 47 -1.76 19.26 1.52
C ILE A 47 -1.68 20.67 0.94
N THR A 48 -0.54 21.02 0.36
CA THR A 48 -0.37 22.26 -0.39
C THR A 48 -0.81 22.05 -1.83
N ILE A 49 -1.84 22.78 -2.25
CA ILE A 49 -2.35 22.80 -3.61
C ILE A 49 -1.89 24.09 -4.26
N THR A 50 -1.15 23.98 -5.36
CA THR A 50 -0.58 25.14 -6.07
C THR A 50 -1.09 25.17 -7.50
N ASN A 51 -1.64 26.29 -7.93
CA ASN A 51 -1.76 26.59 -9.35
C ASN A 51 -0.38 27.03 -9.86
N THR A 52 0.27 26.23 -10.68
CA THR A 52 1.60 26.53 -11.25
C THR A 52 1.53 27.34 -12.55
N ASP A 53 0.33 27.59 -13.08
CA ASP A 53 0.14 28.48 -14.22
C ASP A 53 0.36 29.94 -13.81
N THR A 54 1.01 30.71 -14.68
CA THR A 54 1.36 32.12 -14.46
C THR A 54 0.32 33.10 -14.99
N ALA A 55 -0.65 32.62 -15.79
CA ALA A 55 -1.66 33.44 -16.47
C ALA A 55 -3.09 32.98 -16.20
N ASN A 56 -3.33 31.66 -16.09
CA ASN A 56 -4.68 31.11 -16.05
C ASN A 56 -5.17 30.77 -14.64
N VAL A 57 -6.49 30.86 -14.47
CA VAL A 57 -7.20 30.43 -13.27
C VAL A 57 -7.62 28.98 -13.44
N HIS A 58 -7.40 28.16 -12.41
CA HIS A 58 -7.70 26.73 -12.46
C HIS A 58 -8.66 26.32 -11.32
N PRO A 59 -9.83 25.71 -11.61
CA PRO A 59 -10.66 25.11 -10.57
C PRO A 59 -10.01 23.88 -9.92
N VAL A 60 -10.22 23.73 -8.62
CA VAL A 60 -9.91 22.55 -7.82
C VAL A 60 -11.07 22.26 -6.86
N LEU A 61 -11.31 20.99 -6.55
CA LEU A 61 -12.25 20.62 -5.49
C LEU A 61 -11.53 20.69 -4.15
N LEU A 62 -12.22 21.17 -3.12
CA LEU A 62 -11.78 21.14 -1.74
C LEU A 62 -12.72 20.30 -0.89
N PRO A 63 -12.19 19.61 0.13
CA PRO A 63 -13.02 18.90 1.08
C PRO A 63 -13.89 19.91 1.84
N PHE A 64 -15.12 19.50 2.13
CA PHE A 64 -16.06 20.28 2.93
C PHE A 64 -16.75 19.32 3.91
N THR A 65 -17.87 19.70 4.52
CA THR A 65 -18.72 18.70 5.19
C THR A 65 -19.14 17.68 4.12
N GLN A 66 -18.75 16.42 4.28
CA GLN A 66 -19.17 15.34 3.39
C GLN A 66 -19.40 14.12 4.26
N ASN A 67 -20.58 13.52 4.13
CA ASN A 67 -21.01 12.40 4.95
C ASN A 67 -21.29 11.13 4.15
N VAL A 68 -21.41 11.26 2.83
CA VAL A 68 -21.64 10.17 1.88
C VAL A 68 -20.80 10.35 0.62
N GLY A 69 -20.59 9.24 -0.10
CA GLY A 69 -19.86 9.23 -1.36
C GLY A 69 -18.36 8.97 -1.19
N GLN A 70 -17.57 9.42 -2.14
CA GLN A 70 -16.14 9.16 -2.20
C GLN A 70 -15.33 10.30 -1.57
N LYS A 71 -14.28 9.93 -0.83
CA LYS A 71 -13.25 10.84 -0.34
C LYS A 71 -12.47 11.43 -1.51
N LEU A 72 -12.29 12.74 -1.44
CA LEU A 72 -11.49 13.49 -2.40
C LEU A 72 -10.00 13.19 -2.28
N PHE A 73 -9.52 13.06 -1.04
CA PHE A 73 -8.17 12.63 -0.70
C PHE A 73 -8.23 11.24 -0.08
N TYR A 74 -7.31 10.37 -0.43
CA TYR A 74 -7.10 9.12 0.30
C TYR A 74 -5.61 8.82 0.45
N LEU A 75 -5.27 8.15 1.55
CA LEU A 75 -3.90 7.83 1.90
C LEU A 75 -3.46 6.48 1.33
N ASN A 76 -2.20 6.41 0.90
CA ASN A 76 -1.50 5.14 0.71
C ASN A 76 -0.26 5.13 1.59
N VAL A 77 0.01 3.98 2.20
CA VAL A 77 1.19 3.77 3.03
C VAL A 77 2.00 2.58 2.52
N TYR A 78 3.27 2.85 2.32
CA TYR A 78 4.27 1.92 1.81
C TYR A 78 5.30 1.63 2.90
N ASP A 79 5.97 0.50 2.74
CA ASP A 79 7.12 0.15 3.57
C ASP A 79 8.32 1.08 3.32
N LYS A 80 9.19 1.23 4.32
CA LYS A 80 10.42 2.03 4.22
C LYS A 80 11.50 1.43 3.31
N ALA A 81 11.44 0.13 3.01
CA ALA A 81 12.47 -0.57 2.25
C ALA A 81 12.76 0.09 0.89
N ASN A 82 13.97 -0.14 0.39
CA ASN A 82 14.46 0.42 -0.86
C ASN A 82 14.53 -0.63 -1.98
N ASN A 83 14.64 -1.91 -1.64
CA ASN A 83 14.64 -2.99 -2.63
C ASN A 83 13.27 -3.28 -3.26
N THR A 84 12.17 -2.77 -2.68
CA THR A 84 10.82 -2.91 -3.21
C THR A 84 9.92 -1.74 -2.80
N MET A 85 8.98 -1.35 -3.67
CA MET A 85 7.95 -0.36 -3.36
C MET A 85 6.69 -1.07 -2.87
N LEU A 86 6.75 -1.51 -1.62
CA LEU A 86 5.73 -2.36 -1.04
C LEU A 86 4.56 -1.54 -0.47
N LEU A 87 3.41 -1.56 -1.14
CA LEU A 87 2.18 -0.98 -0.63
C LEU A 87 1.62 -1.85 0.50
N ARG A 88 1.50 -1.30 1.71
CA ARG A 88 0.97 -2.01 2.87
C ARG A 88 -0.54 -1.80 2.99
N TYR A 89 -0.96 -0.55 3.06
CA TYR A 89 -2.37 -0.16 3.20
C TYR A 89 -2.75 0.99 2.25
N THR A 90 -3.98 0.92 1.77
CA THR A 90 -4.67 2.00 1.06
C THR A 90 -5.95 2.26 1.81
N GLU A 91 -6.22 3.53 2.08
CA GLU A 91 -7.47 3.94 2.70
C GLU A 91 -8.68 3.66 1.79
N ASP A 92 -9.79 3.21 2.39
CA ASP A 92 -11.07 3.09 1.69
C ASP A 92 -11.56 4.48 1.26
N ARG A 93 -11.78 4.64 -0.05
CA ARG A 93 -12.30 5.87 -0.63
C ARG A 93 -13.75 6.11 -0.23
N MET A 94 -14.52 5.09 0.15
CA MET A 94 -15.93 5.26 0.50
C MET A 94 -16.07 5.81 1.93
N LEU A 95 -16.76 6.95 2.05
CA LEU A 95 -17.12 7.52 3.35
C LEU A 95 -18.17 6.63 4.04
N LYS A 96 -17.84 6.18 5.26
CA LYS A 96 -18.72 5.38 6.13
C LYS A 96 -19.07 6.15 7.41
N MET A 97 -19.61 7.36 7.26
CA MET A 97 -19.74 8.30 8.38
C MET A 97 -21.22 8.62 8.66
N MET A 98 -21.58 8.73 9.94
CA MET A 98 -22.91 9.14 10.38
C MET A 98 -22.93 10.66 10.58
N VAL A 99 -23.45 11.42 9.63
CA VAL A 99 -23.68 12.87 9.78
C VAL A 99 -25.05 13.22 9.23
N HIS A 100 -25.73 14.16 9.89
CA HIS A 100 -27.06 14.63 9.51
C HIS A 100 -27.04 15.57 8.31
N ASP A 101 -26.01 16.42 8.18
CA ASP A 101 -25.97 17.44 7.14
C ASP A 101 -25.28 16.90 5.88
N THR A 102 -26.04 16.84 4.79
CA THR A 102 -25.52 16.57 3.44
C THR A 102 -24.71 17.75 2.97
N GLY A 103 -23.41 17.72 3.18
CA GLY A 103 -22.50 18.62 2.49
C GLY A 103 -21.84 17.93 1.29
N ALA A 104 -21.35 18.76 0.36
CA ALA A 104 -20.62 18.35 -0.83
C ALA A 104 -19.27 19.08 -0.87
N VAL A 105 -18.31 18.50 -1.58
CA VAL A 105 -17.06 19.17 -2.00
C VAL A 105 -17.35 20.57 -2.57
N GLN A 106 -16.43 21.52 -2.36
CA GLN A 106 -16.55 22.87 -2.89
C GLN A 106 -15.57 23.09 -4.04
N ILE A 107 -15.99 23.78 -5.10
CA ILE A 107 -15.07 24.23 -6.15
C ILE A 107 -14.43 25.55 -5.69
N LYS A 108 -13.10 25.61 -5.72
CA LYS A 108 -12.31 26.83 -5.59
C LYS A 108 -11.54 27.08 -6.89
N TYR A 109 -11.61 28.32 -7.39
CA TYR A 109 -10.82 28.77 -8.53
C TYR A 109 -9.52 29.40 -8.02
N LEU A 110 -8.39 28.73 -8.26
CA LEU A 110 -7.07 29.22 -7.87
C LEU A 110 -6.55 30.22 -8.89
N LYS A 111 -6.25 31.44 -8.44
CA LYS A 111 -5.57 32.46 -9.25
C LYS A 111 -4.19 31.97 -9.69
N PRO A 112 -3.58 32.58 -10.73
CA PRO A 112 -2.22 32.25 -11.13
C PRO A 112 -1.27 32.30 -9.92
N LEU A 113 -0.46 31.25 -9.76
CA LEU A 113 0.49 31.10 -8.65
C LEU A 113 -0.14 31.05 -7.23
N GLU A 114 -1.48 30.99 -7.12
CA GLU A 114 -2.14 30.87 -5.82
C GLU A 114 -1.87 29.50 -5.19
N GLN A 115 -1.60 29.54 -3.89
CA GLN A 115 -1.44 28.36 -3.05
C GLN A 115 -2.48 28.34 -1.95
N ILE A 116 -2.95 27.14 -1.64
CA ILE A 116 -3.77 26.88 -0.47
C ILE A 116 -3.23 25.66 0.26
N VAL A 117 -3.47 25.61 1.57
CA VAL A 117 -3.09 24.47 2.41
C VAL A 117 -4.36 23.88 3.01
N VAL A 118 -4.55 22.59 2.82
CA VAL A 118 -5.68 21.83 3.36
C VAL A 118 -5.13 20.83 4.37
N PRO A 119 -5.49 20.96 5.67
CA PRO A 119 -5.11 19.96 6.65
C PRO A 119 -6.03 18.73 6.53
N ILE A 120 -5.41 17.55 6.63
CA ILE A 120 -6.10 16.28 6.83
C ILE A 120 -5.48 15.55 8.01
N TYR A 121 -6.26 14.70 8.67
CA TYR A 121 -5.91 14.11 9.95
C TYR A 121 -6.02 12.59 9.90
N LEU A 122 -5.00 11.88 10.38
CA LEU A 122 -5.03 10.44 10.63
C LEU A 122 -5.06 10.21 12.15
N ASN A 123 -5.71 9.12 12.60
CA ASN A 123 -5.93 8.78 14.01
C ASN A 123 -6.75 9.79 14.83
N ASP A 124 -7.45 10.74 14.20
CA ASP A 124 -8.30 11.72 14.89
C ASP A 124 -9.70 11.16 15.18
N SER A 125 -9.74 10.11 16.00
CA SER A 125 -10.94 9.29 16.18
C SER A 125 -12.09 10.00 16.90
N GLU A 126 -11.79 10.96 17.78
CA GLU A 126 -12.80 11.76 18.46
C GLU A 126 -13.62 12.59 17.47
N ASN A 127 -12.98 13.12 16.43
CA ASN A 127 -13.62 13.95 15.42
C ASN A 127 -14.07 13.16 14.18
N TYR A 128 -13.47 12.01 13.90
CA TYR A 128 -13.87 11.17 12.76
C TYR A 128 -15.35 10.75 12.84
N TYR A 129 -15.93 10.54 14.01
CA TYR A 129 -17.36 10.22 14.14
C TYR A 129 -18.17 11.33 14.81
N ASN A 130 -17.56 12.51 14.98
CA ASN A 130 -18.26 13.63 15.59
C ASN A 130 -19.23 14.25 14.57
N TYR A 131 -20.43 14.52 15.08
CA TYR A 131 -21.54 15.10 14.35
C TYR A 131 -21.24 16.54 13.87
N HIS A 132 -20.29 17.24 14.51
CA HIS A 132 -20.07 18.68 14.32
C HIS A 132 -18.79 19.08 13.55
N THR A 133 -18.02 18.13 13.00
CA THR A 133 -16.72 18.40 12.38
C THR A 133 -16.69 18.20 10.86
N GLN A 134 -15.67 18.78 10.20
CA GLN A 134 -15.43 18.64 8.75
C GLN A 134 -14.91 17.22 8.43
N ASN A 135 -15.84 16.29 8.38
CA ASN A 135 -15.59 14.85 8.35
C ASN A 135 -14.75 14.35 7.16
N ALA A 136 -14.76 15.08 6.03
CA ALA A 136 -13.94 14.74 4.86
C ALA A 136 -12.43 14.88 5.08
N SER A 137 -11.99 15.62 6.10
CA SER A 137 -10.58 15.79 6.46
C SER A 137 -10.07 14.73 7.43
N HIS A 138 -10.89 13.77 7.87
CA HIS A 138 -10.50 12.73 8.82
C HIS A 138 -10.34 11.37 8.12
N HIS A 139 -9.19 10.75 8.32
CA HIS A 139 -8.71 9.59 7.58
C HIS A 139 -8.42 8.42 8.50
N SER A 140 -8.55 7.22 7.95
CA SER A 140 -8.24 5.96 8.64
C SER A 140 -7.97 4.86 7.61
N PHE A 141 -7.00 4.00 7.91
CA PHE A 141 -6.72 2.82 7.08
C PHE A 141 -7.68 1.66 7.38
N GLY A 142 -8.48 1.76 8.45
CA GLY A 142 -9.31 0.65 8.95
C GLY A 142 -8.51 -0.46 9.63
N VAL A 143 -7.19 -0.26 9.77
CA VAL A 143 -6.27 -1.14 10.48
C VAL A 143 -5.24 -0.25 11.23
N PRO A 144 -4.86 -0.60 12.47
CA PRO A 144 -3.87 0.14 13.23
C PRO A 144 -2.54 0.29 12.50
N LEU A 145 -2.01 1.51 12.50
CA LEU A 145 -0.65 1.81 12.08
C LEU A 145 0.26 1.77 13.32
N PHE A 146 0.87 0.61 13.57
CA PHE A 146 1.79 0.38 14.69
C PHE A 146 3.13 1.12 14.52
N ALA A 147 3.98 1.09 15.55
CA ALA A 147 5.32 1.66 15.48
C ALA A 147 6.10 1.15 14.26
N GLY A 148 6.83 2.06 13.61
CA GLY A 148 7.53 1.76 12.37
C GLY A 148 7.92 3.02 11.60
N VAL A 149 8.70 2.84 10.53
CA VAL A 149 8.94 3.88 9.54
C VAL A 149 8.21 3.49 8.25
N TYR A 150 7.48 4.44 7.72
CA TYR A 150 6.63 4.28 6.56
C TYR A 150 6.93 5.36 5.52
N LYS A 151 6.60 5.08 4.26
CA LYS A 151 6.53 6.09 3.19
C LYS A 151 5.05 6.33 2.88
N VAL A 152 4.58 7.57 2.98
CA VAL A 152 3.16 7.92 2.81
C VAL A 152 2.98 8.90 1.67
N ASN A 153 1.93 8.71 0.87
CA ASN A 153 1.43 9.73 -0.05
C ASN A 153 -0.08 9.91 0.12
N VAL A 154 -0.58 11.01 -0.46
CA VAL A 154 -2.00 11.25 -0.65
C VAL A 154 -2.29 11.18 -2.15
N THR A 155 -3.44 10.60 -2.50
CA THR A 155 -3.99 10.71 -3.84
C THR A 155 -5.22 11.62 -3.83
N TYR A 156 -5.21 12.66 -4.67
CA TYR A 156 -6.35 13.49 -4.99
C TYR A 156 -7.11 12.87 -6.17
N ASN A 157 -8.33 12.38 -5.93
CA ASN A 157 -9.13 11.74 -6.98
C ASN A 157 -10.59 12.22 -6.95
N PRO A 158 -10.95 13.18 -7.83
CA PRO A 158 -12.32 13.70 -7.92
C PRO A 158 -13.26 12.83 -8.78
N ARG A 159 -12.75 11.75 -9.40
CA ARG A 159 -13.53 10.86 -10.30
C ARG A 159 -14.67 10.20 -9.56
N GLY A 160 -15.88 10.32 -10.11
CA GLY A 160 -17.10 9.76 -9.52
C GLY A 160 -17.77 10.70 -8.52
N ILE A 161 -17.22 11.89 -8.29
CA ILE A 161 -17.87 12.97 -7.56
C ILE A 161 -18.49 13.92 -8.59
N ALA A 162 -19.80 14.19 -8.50
CA ALA A 162 -20.54 14.92 -9.53
C ALA A 162 -19.91 16.27 -9.93
N LEU A 163 -19.41 17.06 -8.96
CA LEU A 163 -18.69 18.30 -9.25
C LEU A 163 -17.32 18.06 -9.90
N GLY A 164 -16.62 17.00 -9.51
CA GLY A 164 -15.37 16.58 -10.14
C GLY A 164 -15.58 16.23 -11.61
N ASP A 165 -16.58 15.40 -11.90
CA ASP A 165 -16.94 14.97 -13.25
C ASP A 165 -17.43 16.14 -14.13
N SER A 166 -17.87 17.24 -13.52
CA SER A 166 -18.27 18.47 -14.22
C SER A 166 -17.09 19.33 -14.67
N ILE A 167 -15.93 19.25 -14.00
CA ILE A 167 -14.77 20.12 -14.30
C ILE A 167 -13.54 19.39 -14.83
N TYR A 168 -13.51 18.05 -14.75
CA TYR A 168 -12.40 17.23 -15.23
C TYR A 168 -12.79 16.30 -16.38
N ASN A 169 -11.85 16.15 -17.33
CA ASN A 169 -11.78 15.07 -18.30
C ASN A 169 -10.76 14.05 -17.81
N TYR A 170 -11.22 12.84 -17.52
CA TYR A 170 -10.35 11.76 -17.06
C TYR A 170 -9.70 11.06 -18.23
N TYR A 171 -8.41 10.77 -18.11
CA TYR A 171 -7.67 10.02 -19.12
C TYR A 171 -6.84 8.91 -18.48
N ASN A 172 -6.58 7.90 -19.30
CA ASN A 172 -5.61 6.84 -19.06
C ASN A 172 -4.50 7.01 -20.09
N ASP A 173 -3.26 6.71 -19.72
CA ASP A 173 -2.07 6.95 -20.56
C ASP A 173 -2.09 6.17 -21.89
N PHE A 174 -2.96 5.16 -22.00
CA PHE A 174 -3.13 4.32 -23.18
C PHE A 174 -4.33 4.70 -24.06
N ASP A 175 -5.22 5.56 -23.56
CA ASP A 175 -6.45 5.93 -24.26
C ASP A 175 -6.29 7.25 -25.01
N LYS A 176 -6.98 7.39 -26.15
CA LYS A 176 -7.05 8.66 -26.87
C LYS A 176 -7.81 9.67 -26.01
N ILE A 177 -7.13 10.74 -25.60
CA ILE A 177 -7.72 11.84 -24.83
C ILE A 177 -8.87 12.45 -25.62
N ARG A 178 -10.08 12.37 -25.06
CA ARG A 178 -11.24 13.11 -25.58
C ARG A 178 -11.29 14.46 -24.87
N LEU A 179 -10.98 15.51 -25.60
CA LEU A 179 -11.04 16.87 -25.09
C LEU A 179 -12.48 17.39 -25.21
N ASP A 180 -13.17 17.48 -24.08
CA ASP A 180 -14.34 18.35 -23.96
C ASP A 180 -13.85 19.78 -23.70
N ASN A 181 -14.28 20.73 -24.54
CA ASN A 181 -13.82 22.12 -24.55
C ASN A 181 -14.20 22.85 -23.25
N GLY A 182 -13.31 22.83 -22.26
CA GLY A 182 -13.42 23.61 -21.03
C GLY A 182 -13.10 22.86 -19.73
N LYS A 183 -13.00 21.52 -19.76
CA LYS A 183 -12.62 20.73 -18.58
C LYS A 183 -11.11 20.51 -18.52
N GLN A 184 -10.57 20.45 -17.30
CA GLN A 184 -9.16 20.16 -17.07
C GLN A 184 -8.86 18.68 -17.21
N LEU A 185 -7.64 18.32 -17.62
CA LEU A 185 -7.21 16.93 -17.66
C LEU A 185 -6.84 16.42 -16.26
N MET A 186 -7.31 15.22 -15.92
CA MET A 186 -7.04 14.52 -14.66
C MET A 186 -6.74 13.04 -14.97
N PRO A 187 -5.71 12.42 -14.39
CA PRO A 187 -5.52 10.98 -14.57
C PRO A 187 -6.70 10.21 -13.97
N GLU A 188 -7.07 9.09 -14.58
CA GLU A 188 -8.16 8.25 -14.09
C GLU A 188 -7.97 7.78 -12.63
N GLN A 189 -6.72 7.62 -12.21
CA GLN A 189 -6.33 7.23 -10.86
C GLN A 189 -6.19 8.43 -9.90
N GLY A 190 -6.37 9.65 -10.40
CA GLY A 190 -6.11 10.89 -9.66
C GLY A 190 -4.65 11.32 -9.70
N GLN A 191 -4.33 12.41 -9.01
CA GLN A 191 -2.98 12.93 -8.85
C GLN A 191 -2.40 12.52 -7.51
N ILE A 192 -1.19 11.97 -7.53
CA ILE A 192 -0.50 11.45 -6.35
C ILE A 192 0.56 12.46 -5.91
N THR A 193 0.61 12.77 -4.62
CA THR A 193 1.67 13.62 -4.04
C THR A 193 3.01 12.90 -4.03
N GLN A 194 4.10 13.61 -3.73
CA GLN A 194 5.35 12.95 -3.35
C GLN A 194 5.15 12.01 -2.15
N LEU A 195 6.02 11.01 -2.03
CA LEU A 195 6.15 10.19 -0.83
C LEU A 195 6.95 10.97 0.23
N ILE A 196 6.44 11.00 1.46
CA ILE A 196 7.15 11.50 2.64
C ILE A 196 7.39 10.38 3.65
N ALA A 197 8.43 10.50 4.47
CA ALA A 197 8.66 9.57 5.56
C ALA A 197 7.71 9.89 6.74
N LEU A 198 7.03 8.88 7.26
CA LEU A 198 6.25 8.93 8.49
C LEU A 198 6.88 7.99 9.51
N LYS A 199 7.34 8.53 10.64
CA LYS A 199 7.94 7.76 11.74
C LYS A 199 6.95 7.67 12.90
N ILE A 200 6.61 6.45 13.30
CA ILE A 200 5.76 6.17 14.46
C ILE A 200 6.59 5.42 15.49
N LYS A 201 6.72 6.00 16.67
CA LYS A 201 7.49 5.48 17.79
C LYS A 201 6.61 4.63 18.70
N ARG A 202 7.15 3.50 19.15
CA ARG A 202 6.49 2.64 20.14
C ARG A 202 6.30 3.37 21.46
N SER A 203 5.09 3.34 22.01
CA SER A 203 4.86 3.92 23.35
C SER A 203 5.61 3.14 24.44
N ALA A 204 5.90 3.78 25.57
CA ALA A 204 6.31 3.09 26.80
C ALA A 204 5.12 2.42 27.51
N ASP A 205 3.90 2.84 27.18
CA ASP A 205 2.70 2.44 27.89
C ASP A 205 2.38 0.96 27.73
N SER A 206 1.81 0.38 28.78
CA SER A 206 1.27 -0.99 28.76
C SER A 206 -0.13 -1.07 28.14
N VAL A 207 -0.74 0.08 27.88
CA VAL A 207 -2.05 0.20 27.23
C VAL A 207 -1.98 1.35 26.25
N VAL A 208 -2.24 1.07 24.97
CA VAL A 208 -2.26 2.09 23.91
C VAL A 208 -3.57 2.00 23.14
N THR A 209 -4.02 3.12 22.56
CA THR A 209 -5.21 3.15 21.71
C THR A 209 -4.81 3.63 20.33
N ILE A 210 -4.95 2.79 19.31
CA ILE A 210 -4.59 3.09 17.92
C ILE A 210 -5.82 2.87 17.05
N GLU A 211 -6.23 3.89 16.29
CA GLU A 211 -7.49 3.86 15.51
C GLU A 211 -8.69 3.35 16.33
N ARG A 212 -8.85 3.80 17.58
CA ARG A 212 -9.88 3.38 18.56
C ARG A 212 -9.75 1.95 19.09
N ASN A 213 -8.82 1.17 18.60
CA ASN A 213 -8.55 -0.16 19.12
C ASN A 213 -7.64 -0.04 20.33
N LYS A 214 -8.12 -0.50 21.48
CA LYS A 214 -7.35 -0.57 22.70
C LYS A 214 -6.50 -1.83 22.68
N PHE A 215 -5.19 -1.67 22.90
CA PHE A 215 -4.25 -2.77 22.97
C PHE A 215 -3.58 -2.84 24.34
N PHE A 216 -3.41 -4.05 24.84
CA PHE A 216 -2.67 -4.36 26.06
C PHE A 216 -1.32 -4.92 25.67
N VAL A 217 -0.24 -4.25 26.08
CA VAL A 217 1.12 -4.57 25.64
C VAL A 217 1.85 -5.36 26.72
N LYS A 218 2.37 -6.53 26.35
CA LYS A 218 3.27 -7.34 27.18
C LYS A 218 4.61 -7.53 26.51
N THR A 219 5.63 -7.88 27.29
CA THR A 219 6.96 -8.19 26.78
C THR A 219 7.54 -9.40 27.48
N ASP A 220 8.29 -10.21 26.74
CA ASP A 220 9.12 -11.30 27.27
C ASP A 220 10.59 -10.86 27.49
N GLY A 221 10.88 -9.56 27.32
CA GLY A 221 12.23 -8.99 27.36
C GLY A 221 12.89 -8.81 26.00
N TYR A 222 12.33 -9.38 24.94
CA TYR A 222 12.86 -9.31 23.57
C TYR A 222 11.83 -8.79 22.57
N MET A 223 10.61 -9.31 22.65
CA MET A 223 9.48 -8.95 21.79
C MET A 223 8.40 -8.26 22.61
N TYR A 224 7.60 -7.46 21.92
CA TYR A 224 6.45 -6.75 22.45
C TYR A 224 5.19 -7.25 21.75
N TYR A 225 4.23 -7.70 22.55
CA TYR A 225 3.00 -8.36 22.12
C TYR A 225 1.81 -7.48 22.47
N TYR A 226 1.00 -7.16 21.47
CA TYR A 226 -0.18 -6.31 21.59
C TYR A 226 -1.41 -7.19 21.52
N PHE A 227 -2.19 -7.18 22.59
CA PHE A 227 -3.41 -7.98 22.71
C PHE A 227 -4.66 -7.10 22.60
N SER A 228 -5.69 -7.57 21.91
CA SER A 228 -7.00 -6.89 21.81
C SER A 228 -7.77 -6.86 23.15
N GLU A 229 -7.41 -7.74 24.08
CA GLU A 229 -7.94 -7.80 25.44
C GLU A 229 -6.81 -8.07 26.44
N TYR A 230 -7.09 -7.87 27.73
CA TYR A 230 -6.13 -8.19 28.77
C TYR A 230 -5.92 -9.71 28.84
N VAL A 231 -4.66 -10.14 28.88
CA VAL A 231 -4.27 -11.53 29.08
C VAL A 231 -3.32 -11.65 30.27
N ASP A 232 -3.36 -12.76 31.01
CA ASP A 232 -2.44 -12.96 32.15
C ASP A 232 -1.02 -13.34 31.69
N LYS A 233 -0.92 -14.16 30.65
CA LYS A 233 0.35 -14.66 30.09
C LYS A 233 0.43 -14.35 28.60
N ILE A 234 1.65 -14.23 28.07
CA ILE A 234 1.88 -14.05 26.64
C ILE A 234 1.39 -15.31 25.90
N THR A 235 0.57 -15.11 24.88
CA THR A 235 0.09 -16.14 23.95
C THR A 235 0.21 -15.61 22.51
N THR A 236 0.08 -16.48 21.52
CA THR A 236 0.00 -16.11 20.09
C THR A 236 -1.32 -16.59 19.47
N ASP A 237 -2.39 -16.62 20.27
CA ASP A 237 -3.73 -16.92 19.77
C ASP A 237 -4.36 -15.71 19.07
N VAL A 238 -5.63 -15.83 18.68
CA VAL A 238 -6.38 -14.80 17.92
C VAL A 238 -6.46 -13.43 18.59
N ARG A 239 -6.13 -13.33 19.88
CA ARG A 239 -6.11 -12.08 20.63
C ARG A 239 -4.80 -11.33 20.46
N CYS A 240 -3.73 -11.99 20.04
CA CYS A 240 -2.43 -11.38 19.77
C CYS A 240 -2.46 -10.70 18.39
N ILE A 241 -2.71 -9.39 18.40
CA ILE A 241 -2.92 -8.59 17.17
C ILE A 241 -1.61 -8.15 16.54
N HIS A 242 -0.59 -7.84 17.36
CA HIS A 242 0.67 -7.33 16.83
C HIS A 242 1.86 -7.81 17.67
N ILE A 243 2.96 -8.12 16.99
CA ILE A 243 4.25 -8.45 17.61
C ILE A 243 5.34 -7.62 16.94
N THR A 244 6.19 -6.99 17.76
CA THR A 244 7.35 -6.25 17.28
C THR A 244 8.56 -6.41 18.18
N SER A 245 9.76 -6.29 17.60
CA SER A 245 11.01 -6.17 18.34
C SER A 245 11.36 -4.71 18.72
N LEU A 246 10.61 -3.72 18.23
CA LEU A 246 10.89 -2.31 18.49
C LEU A 246 10.76 -1.99 20.00
N PRO A 247 11.79 -1.44 20.66
CA PRO A 247 11.67 -0.93 22.03
C PRO A 247 10.91 0.40 22.08
N SER A 248 10.57 0.84 23.31
CA SER A 248 9.97 2.16 23.53
C SER A 248 10.82 3.29 22.95
N ASP A 249 10.14 4.35 22.47
CA ASP A 249 10.74 5.53 21.82
C ASP A 249 11.49 5.22 20.51
N SER A 250 11.33 4.01 19.97
CA SER A 250 11.90 3.61 18.68
C SER A 250 10.83 3.41 17.61
N CYS A 251 11.21 3.70 16.36
CA CYS A 251 10.42 3.42 15.15
C CYS A 251 11.16 2.49 14.18
N SER A 252 12.42 2.16 14.49
CA SER A 252 13.29 1.29 13.72
C SER A 252 14.41 0.73 14.59
N LEU A 253 14.96 -0.42 14.19
CA LEU A 253 16.17 -1.00 14.74
C LEU A 253 17.25 -1.13 13.64
N PRO A 254 18.54 -1.05 14.00
CA PRO A 254 19.61 -1.33 13.07
C PRO A 254 19.60 -2.76 12.55
N LYS A 255 19.17 -3.74 13.36
CA LYS A 255 19.12 -5.16 13.01
C LYS A 255 17.97 -5.85 13.71
N GLY A 256 17.49 -6.95 13.13
CA GLY A 256 16.50 -7.81 13.78
C GLY A 256 15.11 -7.19 13.93
N GLU A 257 14.75 -6.25 13.05
CA GLU A 257 13.36 -5.79 12.95
C GLU A 257 12.45 -6.96 12.59
N TYR A 258 11.49 -7.19 13.47
CA TYR A 258 10.45 -8.21 13.32
C TYR A 258 9.10 -7.52 13.43
N PHE A 259 8.20 -7.82 12.50
CA PHE A 259 6.81 -7.38 12.56
C PHE A 259 5.89 -8.53 12.19
N TYR A 260 4.89 -8.76 13.03
CA TYR A 260 3.74 -9.59 12.73
C TYR A 260 2.47 -8.81 13.08
N ASN A 261 1.49 -8.83 12.19
CA ASN A 261 0.15 -8.29 12.42
C ASN A 261 -0.89 -9.36 12.10
N GLN A 262 -1.92 -9.42 12.92
CA GLN A 262 -3.12 -10.18 12.68
C GLN A 262 -4.31 -9.22 12.68
N PHE A 263 -4.97 -9.08 11.52
CA PHE A 263 -6.23 -8.36 11.41
C PHE A 263 -7.35 -9.37 11.15
N PRO A 264 -8.10 -9.76 12.19
CA PRO A 264 -9.15 -10.77 12.08
C PRO A 264 -10.10 -10.49 10.91
N ASP A 265 -10.45 -11.54 10.18
CA ASP A 265 -11.29 -11.53 8.97
C ASP A 265 -10.79 -10.70 7.76
N LEU A 266 -9.67 -9.98 7.89
CA LEU A 266 -9.07 -9.22 6.80
C LEU A 266 -7.85 -9.94 6.23
N PHE A 267 -6.73 -9.93 6.97
CA PHE A 267 -5.46 -10.55 6.61
C PHE A 267 -4.49 -10.51 7.79
N ASN A 268 -3.43 -11.30 7.69
CA ASN A 268 -2.24 -11.22 8.51
C ASN A 268 -1.10 -10.65 7.68
N GLU A 269 -0.13 -10.05 8.34
CA GLU A 269 1.06 -9.47 7.74
C GLU A 269 2.30 -9.92 8.51
N TYR A 270 3.37 -10.23 7.80
CA TYR A 270 4.66 -10.59 8.37
C TYR A 270 5.77 -9.90 7.58
N ILE A 271 6.71 -9.29 8.30
CA ILE A 271 7.90 -8.66 7.73
C ILE A 271 9.15 -9.15 8.47
N ALA A 272 10.11 -9.63 7.70
CA ALA A 272 11.49 -9.82 8.12
C ALA A 272 12.43 -9.01 7.23
N ARG A 273 13.43 -8.37 7.85
CA ARG A 273 14.36 -7.47 7.17
C ARG A 273 15.79 -7.99 7.12
N PHE A 274 16.55 -7.45 6.18
CA PHE A 274 18.02 -7.44 6.23
C PHE A 274 18.51 -6.36 7.22
N ASP A 275 19.80 -6.40 7.53
CA ASP A 275 20.45 -5.45 8.46
C ASP A 275 20.49 -4.00 7.95
N ASP A 276 20.19 -3.75 6.67
CA ASP A 276 20.07 -2.39 6.12
C ASP A 276 18.61 -1.93 5.97
N GLY A 277 17.67 -2.68 6.54
CA GLY A 277 16.24 -2.35 6.57
C GLY A 277 15.45 -2.75 5.33
N ASP A 278 16.10 -3.31 4.30
CA ASP A 278 15.40 -3.86 3.15
C ASP A 278 14.59 -5.11 3.49
N ILE A 279 13.55 -5.38 2.70
CA ILE A 279 12.71 -6.57 2.88
C ILE A 279 13.50 -7.81 2.49
N ARG A 280 13.62 -8.74 3.43
CA ARG A 280 14.07 -10.12 3.17
C ARG A 280 12.87 -11.02 2.86
N GLU A 281 11.83 -10.89 3.65
CA GLU A 281 10.55 -11.57 3.43
C GLU A 281 9.41 -10.65 3.84
N TYR A 282 8.43 -10.51 2.95
CA TYR A 282 7.14 -9.93 3.24
C TYR A 282 6.05 -10.92 2.87
N ARG A 283 5.07 -11.08 3.76
CA ARG A 283 3.88 -11.88 3.51
C ARG A 283 2.65 -11.12 3.98
N LYS A 284 1.67 -10.99 3.10
CA LYS A 284 0.29 -10.64 3.39
C LYS A 284 -0.56 -11.86 3.07
N PHE A 285 -1.27 -12.40 4.04
CA PHE A 285 -1.90 -13.73 3.90
C PHE A 285 -3.18 -13.85 4.74
N THR A 286 -3.98 -14.88 4.49
CA THR A 286 -5.15 -15.23 5.31
C THR A 286 -4.93 -16.54 6.03
N ASN A 287 -5.83 -16.88 6.95
CA ASN A 287 -5.85 -18.20 7.61
C ASN A 287 -6.49 -19.30 6.76
N TRP A 288 -6.86 -19.00 5.50
CA TRP A 288 -7.57 -19.90 4.59
C TRP A 288 -6.68 -20.25 3.40
N CYS A 289 -6.98 -21.33 2.69
CA CYS A 289 -6.23 -21.78 1.51
C CYS A 289 -6.87 -21.24 0.23
N PRO A 290 -6.12 -20.73 -0.77
CA PRO A 290 -4.71 -20.37 -0.71
C PRO A 290 -4.46 -19.22 0.28
N GLU A 291 -3.36 -19.32 1.01
CA GLU A 291 -3.07 -18.39 2.12
C GLU A 291 -2.58 -17.03 1.64
N TYR A 292 -1.78 -16.99 0.58
CA TYR A 292 -1.07 -15.79 0.17
C TYR A 292 -2.00 -14.79 -0.55
N LEU A 293 -2.00 -13.54 -0.09
CA LEU A 293 -2.59 -12.41 -0.80
C LEU A 293 -1.50 -11.62 -1.55
N TYR A 294 -0.32 -11.51 -0.95
CA TYR A 294 0.87 -10.93 -1.56
C TYR A 294 2.12 -11.37 -0.79
N THR A 295 3.12 -11.93 -1.47
CA THR A 295 4.39 -12.36 -0.87
C THR A 295 5.56 -11.94 -1.75
N GLU A 296 6.62 -11.41 -1.13
CA GLU A 296 7.92 -11.23 -1.75
C GLU A 296 9.02 -11.81 -0.86
N ARG A 297 9.91 -12.62 -1.43
CA ARG A 297 11.10 -13.15 -0.73
C ARG A 297 12.36 -12.86 -1.51
N TYR A 298 13.43 -12.58 -0.80
CA TYR A 298 14.73 -12.23 -1.36
C TYR A 298 15.84 -13.10 -0.77
N ASN A 299 16.84 -13.42 -1.58
CA ASN A 299 18.07 -14.06 -1.10
C ASN A 299 19.02 -13.00 -0.49
N GLU A 300 20.16 -13.44 0.05
CA GLU A 300 21.19 -12.55 0.61
C GLU A 300 21.78 -11.54 -0.40
N LEU A 301 21.66 -11.81 -1.70
CA LEU A 301 22.04 -10.88 -2.78
C LEU A 301 20.90 -9.92 -3.16
N LYS A 302 19.80 -9.91 -2.38
CA LYS A 302 18.58 -9.13 -2.62
C LYS A 302 17.93 -9.40 -3.97
N GLN A 303 18.13 -10.59 -4.51
CA GLN A 303 17.43 -11.06 -5.71
C GLN A 303 16.13 -11.74 -5.29
N LYS A 304 15.04 -11.42 -5.98
CA LYS A 304 13.73 -12.01 -5.70
C LYS A 304 13.79 -13.52 -5.96
N THR A 305 13.37 -14.31 -4.97
CA THR A 305 13.33 -15.78 -5.01
C THR A 305 11.92 -16.31 -5.16
N HIS A 306 10.94 -15.59 -4.60
CA HIS A 306 9.52 -15.92 -4.65
C HIS A 306 8.69 -14.65 -4.81
N TYR A 307 7.61 -14.77 -5.57
CA TYR A 307 6.59 -13.76 -5.72
C TYR A 307 5.22 -14.43 -5.77
N GLU A 308 4.30 -13.99 -4.93
CA GLU A 308 2.94 -14.52 -4.87
C GLU A 308 1.96 -13.36 -4.79
N LEU A 309 0.83 -13.43 -5.49
CA LEU A 309 -0.19 -12.38 -5.43
C LEU A 309 -1.59 -12.94 -5.72
N GLN A 310 -2.61 -12.37 -5.09
CA GLN A 310 -4.00 -12.56 -5.48
C GLN A 310 -4.37 -11.55 -6.58
N LEU A 311 -4.75 -12.05 -7.74
CA LEU A 311 -5.10 -11.26 -8.91
C LEU A 311 -6.47 -10.55 -8.72
N PRO A 312 -6.79 -9.52 -9.52
CA PRO A 312 -8.06 -8.79 -9.39
C PRO A 312 -9.32 -9.67 -9.55
N ASN A 313 -9.22 -10.76 -10.32
CA ASN A 313 -10.28 -11.76 -10.46
C ASN A 313 -10.30 -12.78 -9.31
N LYS A 314 -9.55 -12.52 -8.22
CA LYS A 314 -9.35 -13.35 -7.03
C LYS A 314 -8.63 -14.69 -7.23
N SER A 315 -8.24 -15.01 -8.46
CA SER A 315 -7.33 -16.14 -8.72
C SER A 315 -5.95 -15.84 -8.13
N PHE A 316 -5.14 -16.88 -7.94
CA PHE A 316 -3.86 -16.74 -7.26
C PHE A 316 -2.71 -17.07 -8.19
N TYR A 317 -1.69 -16.22 -8.16
CA TYR A 317 -0.47 -16.37 -8.93
C TYR A 317 0.72 -16.58 -8.00
N HIS A 318 1.59 -17.53 -8.32
CA HIS A 318 2.84 -17.77 -7.62
C HIS A 318 3.95 -18.05 -8.64
N ILE A 319 5.12 -17.47 -8.42
CA ILE A 319 6.33 -17.74 -9.19
C ILE A 319 7.55 -17.83 -8.28
N SER A 320 8.42 -18.80 -8.57
CA SER A 320 9.72 -18.97 -7.93
C SER A 320 10.85 -18.97 -8.95
N TYR A 321 12.07 -18.67 -8.51
CA TYR A 321 13.22 -18.46 -9.39
C TYR A 321 14.44 -19.31 -8.98
N HIS A 322 15.11 -19.90 -9.97
CA HIS A 322 16.39 -20.58 -9.79
C HIS A 322 17.47 -19.58 -9.40
N GLN A 323 18.09 -19.79 -8.24
CA GLN A 323 19.20 -18.99 -7.77
C GLN A 323 20.55 -19.60 -8.17
N PRO A 324 21.57 -18.80 -8.54
CA PRO A 324 21.56 -17.34 -8.63
C PRO A 324 21.10 -16.79 -10.00
N SER A 325 20.66 -17.67 -10.92
CA SER A 325 20.41 -17.31 -12.32
C SER A 325 19.26 -16.34 -12.53
N GLY A 326 18.31 -16.24 -11.58
CA GLY A 326 17.09 -15.45 -11.70
C GLY A 326 16.08 -16.00 -12.72
N LYS A 327 16.35 -17.16 -13.33
CA LYS A 327 15.44 -17.81 -14.28
C LYS A 327 14.24 -18.37 -13.55
N ILE A 328 13.08 -18.33 -14.20
CA ILE A 328 11.85 -18.88 -13.66
C ILE A 328 12.07 -20.37 -13.38
N HIS A 329 11.84 -20.79 -12.15
CA HIS A 329 11.88 -22.20 -11.78
C HIS A 329 10.50 -22.82 -11.96
N GLN A 330 9.49 -22.21 -11.34
CA GLN A 330 8.13 -22.69 -11.34
C GLN A 330 7.15 -21.52 -11.33
N GLU A 331 6.07 -21.66 -12.08
CA GLU A 331 4.96 -20.70 -12.15
C GLU A 331 3.65 -21.44 -11.88
N THR A 332 2.79 -20.92 -11.00
CA THR A 332 1.54 -21.54 -10.58
C THR A 332 0.38 -20.56 -10.72
N TYR A 333 -0.72 -21.01 -11.32
CA TYR A 333 -1.99 -20.31 -11.37
C TYR A 333 -3.08 -21.14 -10.72
N CYS A 334 -3.75 -20.60 -9.71
CA CYS A 334 -4.82 -21.26 -8.98
C CYS A 334 -6.16 -20.54 -9.12
N SER A 335 -7.25 -21.29 -9.08
CA SER A 335 -8.62 -20.75 -8.97
C SER A 335 -8.84 -19.92 -7.69
N GLU A 336 -9.93 -19.14 -7.63
CA GLU A 336 -10.31 -18.34 -6.45
C GLU A 336 -10.42 -19.17 -5.15
N ASP A 337 -10.81 -20.42 -5.25
CA ASP A 337 -10.93 -21.34 -4.11
C ASP A 337 -9.70 -22.24 -3.92
N GLY A 338 -8.69 -22.11 -4.78
CA GLY A 338 -7.46 -22.89 -4.78
C GLY A 338 -7.66 -24.39 -4.97
N THR A 339 -8.85 -24.85 -5.36
CA THR A 339 -9.11 -26.27 -5.59
C THR A 339 -8.48 -26.77 -6.88
N LEU A 340 -8.11 -25.86 -7.79
CA LEU A 340 -7.48 -26.17 -9.06
C LEU A 340 -6.29 -25.24 -9.28
N CYS A 341 -5.10 -25.82 -9.40
CA CYS A 341 -3.85 -25.10 -9.61
C CYS A 341 -3.05 -25.73 -10.75
N ASN A 342 -2.74 -24.94 -11.79
CA ASN A 342 -1.85 -25.33 -12.86
C ASN A 342 -0.42 -24.92 -12.50
N VAL A 343 0.46 -25.89 -12.37
CA VAL A 343 1.87 -25.72 -12.01
C VAL A 343 2.73 -25.96 -13.24
N THR A 344 3.40 -24.91 -13.73
CA THR A 344 4.34 -24.97 -14.84
C THR A 344 5.76 -24.96 -14.31
N THR A 345 6.50 -26.04 -14.51
CA THR A 345 7.92 -26.16 -14.13
C THR A 345 8.81 -25.99 -15.36
N TYR A 346 9.77 -25.07 -15.29
CA TYR A 346 10.67 -24.73 -16.39
C TYR A 346 11.98 -25.52 -16.28
N LEU A 347 12.40 -26.17 -17.37
CA LEU A 347 13.61 -26.98 -17.40
C LEU A 347 14.66 -26.33 -18.30
N TYR A 348 15.87 -26.22 -17.77
CA TYR A 348 17.03 -25.64 -18.43
C TYR A 348 18.15 -26.68 -18.57
N ASN A 349 19.00 -26.53 -19.59
CA ASN A 349 20.18 -27.37 -19.76
C ASN A 349 21.33 -26.91 -18.84
N LYS A 350 22.46 -27.62 -18.85
CA LYS A 350 23.66 -27.27 -18.05
C LYS A 350 24.29 -25.92 -18.42
N LYS A 351 24.03 -25.39 -19.62
CA LYS A 351 24.45 -24.04 -20.04
C LYS A 351 23.45 -22.96 -19.60
N GLY A 352 22.33 -23.36 -19.00
CA GLY A 352 21.23 -22.50 -18.58
C GLY A 352 20.25 -22.15 -19.70
N GLU A 353 20.34 -22.74 -20.89
CA GLU A 353 19.40 -22.45 -21.96
C GLU A 353 18.07 -23.17 -21.70
N PHE A 354 16.96 -22.52 -22.04
CA PHE A 354 15.62 -23.12 -21.88
C PHE A 354 15.48 -24.34 -22.78
N VAL A 355 14.97 -25.44 -22.22
CA VAL A 355 14.76 -26.70 -22.94
C VAL A 355 13.28 -26.94 -23.17
N THR A 356 12.49 -26.97 -22.09
CA THR A 356 11.06 -27.27 -22.15
C THR A 356 10.37 -26.84 -20.85
N LYS A 357 9.03 -26.94 -20.82
CA LYS A 357 8.23 -26.77 -19.61
C LYS A 357 7.32 -27.99 -19.41
N LYS A 358 7.11 -28.37 -18.16
CA LYS A 358 6.14 -29.40 -17.74
C LYS A 358 4.97 -28.71 -17.05
N VAL A 359 3.76 -29.17 -17.33
CA VAL A 359 2.54 -28.63 -16.70
C VAL A 359 1.85 -29.76 -15.95
N ASP A 360 1.68 -29.55 -14.66
CA ASP A 360 0.98 -30.47 -13.75
C ASP A 360 -0.22 -29.75 -13.14
N GLN A 361 -1.27 -30.49 -12.83
CA GLN A 361 -2.45 -29.97 -12.17
C GLN A 361 -2.49 -30.47 -10.72
N THR A 362 -2.68 -29.56 -9.79
CA THR A 362 -2.74 -29.85 -8.35
C THR A 362 -4.02 -29.28 -7.74
N GLU A 363 -4.42 -29.84 -6.61
CA GLU A 363 -5.62 -29.43 -5.89
C GLU A 363 -5.29 -29.17 -4.41
N PRO A 364 -4.53 -28.11 -4.08
CA PRO A 364 -4.01 -27.91 -2.73
C PRO A 364 -5.08 -27.54 -1.70
N CYS A 365 -6.22 -27.01 -2.14
CA CYS A 365 -7.32 -26.62 -1.27
C CYS A 365 -8.58 -27.48 -1.47
N SER A 366 -9.42 -27.51 -0.45
CA SER A 366 -10.77 -28.08 -0.45
C SER A 366 -11.75 -27.08 0.12
N VAL A 367 -12.95 -27.05 -0.44
CA VAL A 367 -14.04 -26.20 0.06
C VAL A 367 -14.66 -26.85 1.29
N VAL A 368 -14.78 -26.08 2.36
CA VAL A 368 -15.44 -26.45 3.62
C VAL A 368 -16.51 -25.41 3.98
N ILE A 369 -17.48 -25.80 4.80
CA ILE A 369 -18.46 -24.89 5.38
C ILE A 369 -18.15 -24.76 6.87
N ILE A 370 -17.78 -23.55 7.29
CA ILE A 370 -17.51 -23.22 8.69
C ILE A 370 -18.40 -22.04 9.05
N ASP A 371 -19.19 -22.17 10.12
CA ASP A 371 -20.15 -21.17 10.59
C ASP A 371 -21.11 -20.67 9.49
N GLY A 372 -21.58 -21.60 8.65
CA GLY A 372 -22.49 -21.30 7.53
C GLY A 372 -21.85 -20.54 6.37
N LYS A 373 -20.54 -20.26 6.42
CA LYS A 373 -19.79 -19.60 5.34
C LYS A 373 -18.94 -20.61 4.57
N LYS A 374 -18.98 -20.52 3.25
CA LYS A 374 -18.09 -21.26 2.35
C LYS A 374 -16.67 -20.72 2.53
N ARG A 375 -15.73 -21.57 2.89
CA ARG A 375 -14.30 -21.27 3.04
C ARG A 375 -13.48 -22.33 2.28
N SER A 376 -12.24 -22.01 1.94
CA SER A 376 -11.30 -22.99 1.41
C SER A 376 -10.23 -23.30 2.46
N ALA A 377 -9.99 -24.58 2.70
CA ALA A 377 -9.00 -25.09 3.66
C ALA A 377 -7.98 -25.95 2.93
N LYS A 378 -6.74 -25.99 3.44
CA LYS A 378 -5.69 -26.87 2.90
C LYS A 378 -6.20 -28.31 2.94
N ARG A 379 -6.03 -29.06 1.84
CA ARG A 379 -6.31 -30.49 1.86
C ARG A 379 -5.29 -31.16 2.78
N GLY A 380 -5.76 -31.90 3.77
CA GLY A 380 -4.90 -32.83 4.50
C GLY A 380 -4.51 -33.98 3.59
N VAL A 381 -3.46 -33.82 2.79
CA VAL A 381 -2.82 -34.93 2.08
C VAL A 381 -1.42 -35.07 2.68
N ASN A 382 -1.24 -36.14 3.44
CA ASN A 382 0.00 -36.62 4.09
C ASN A 382 0.52 -35.78 5.28
N LEU A 383 -0.14 -35.92 6.44
CA LEU A 383 0.55 -35.86 7.75
C LEU A 383 1.15 -37.23 8.14
N GLU A 384 1.10 -38.22 7.25
CA GLU A 384 1.79 -39.50 7.36
C GLU A 384 2.85 -39.59 6.26
N ALA A 385 4.00 -38.93 6.48
CA ALA A 385 5.34 -39.26 5.98
C ALA A 385 6.24 -38.01 5.96
N GLU A 386 6.76 -37.62 7.13
CA GLU A 386 8.14 -37.15 7.28
C GLU A 386 8.70 -37.73 8.59
#